data_AF-A0AAW8IG00-F1
#
_entry.id   AF-A0AAW8IG00-F1
#
_cell.length_a   1.000
_cell.length_b   1.000
_cell.length_c   1.000
_cell.angle_alpha   90.00
_cell.angle_beta   90.00
_cell.angle_gamma   90.00
#
_symmetry.space_group_name_H-M   'P 1'
#
loop_
_entity.id
_entity.type
_entity.pdbx_description
1 polymer ?
#
loop_
_entity_poly.entity_id
_entity_poly.type
_entity_poly.pdbx_seq_one_letter_code
_entity_poly.pdbx_strand_id
1 'polypeptide(L)' 'MTLLEIIFGGLITQILGLNTRYYFFRIFNNNLKREDFASDKEEIHGFGQGFYNSFIGLIIFCLLFLGLTYIAYKLNLL' A
#
# COMPACT_ATOMS: atom_id res chain seq x y z
N MET A 1 11.57 -3.98 17.08
CA MET A 1 10.99 -4.20 15.73
C MET A 1 10.71 -5.67 15.56
N THR A 2 9.43 -6.03 15.48
CA THR A 2 9.01 -7.40 15.19
C THR A 2 8.91 -7.62 13.67
N LEU A 3 8.96 -8.88 13.21
CA LEU A 3 8.75 -9.21 11.80
C LEU A 3 7.39 -8.71 11.30
N LEU A 4 6.36 -8.78 12.15
CA LEU A 4 5.02 -8.26 11.86
C LEU A 4 5.03 -6.75 11.64
N GLU A 5 5.76 -5.98 12.46
CA GLU A 5 5.88 -4.53 12.27
C GLU A 5 6.59 -4.18 10.96
N ILE A 6 7.63 -4.94 10.58
CA ILE A 6 8.36 -4.71 9.33
C ILE A 6 7.44 -4.95 8.13
N ILE A 7 6.68 -6.06 8.16
CA ILE A 7 5.77 -6.42 7.07
C ILE A 7 4.59 -5.45 7.03
N PHE A 8 3.84 -5.27 8.12
CA PHE A 8 2.64 -4.45 8.11
C PHE A 8 2.96 -2.95 8.07
N GLY A 9 3.85 -2.48 8.93
CA GLY A 9 4.22 -1.06 9.00
C GLY A 9 5.08 -0.62 7.83
N GLY A 10 6.08 -1.41 7.45
CA GLY A 10 6.96 -1.08 6.34
C GLY A 10 6.36 -1.43 4.98
N LEU A 11 6.34 -2.72 4.65
CA LEU A 11 6.00 -3.19 3.32
C LEU A 11 4.55 -2.87 2.92
N ILE A 12 3.58 -3.27 3.75
CA ILE A 12 2.16 -3.10 3.43
C ILE A 12 1.78 -1.61 3.48
N THR A 13 2.10 -0.92 4.57
CA THR A 13 1.61 0.45 4.78
C THR A 13 2.45 1.50 4.02
N GLN A 14 3.77 1.53 4.21
CA GLN A 14 4.62 2.61 3.69
C GLN A 14 5.08 2.38 2.24
N ILE A 15 5.23 1.12 1.81
CA ILE A 15 5.66 0.80 0.44
C ILE A 15 4.44 0.60 -0.46
N LEU A 16 3.56 -0.35 -0.18
CA LEU A 16 2.44 -0.65 -1.06
C LEU A 16 1.34 0.41 -0.93
N GLY A 17 0.77 0.55 0.27
CA GLY A 17 -0.37 1.41 0.53
C GLY A 17 -0.16 2.87 0.14
N LEU A 18 0.87 3.48 0.73
CA LEU A 18 1.20 4.88 0.49
C LEU A 18 1.49 5.16 -0.99
N ASN A 19 2.35 4.37 -1.63
CA ASN A 19 2.72 4.62 -3.03
C ASN A 19 1.56 4.34 -3.98
N THR A 20 0.78 3.28 -3.76
CA THR A 20 -0.40 3.02 -4.60
C THR A 20 -1.38 4.17 -4.52
N ARG A 21 -1.71 4.66 -3.32
CA ARG A 21 -2.62 5.81 -3.16
C ARG A 21 -2.04 7.04 -3.84
N TYR A 22 -0.78 7.36 -3.57
CA TYR A 22 -0.10 8.49 -4.17
C TYR A 22 -0.18 8.46 -5.70
N TYR A 23 0.27 7.37 -6.33
CA TYR A 23 0.28 7.27 -7.78
C TYR A 23 -1.13 7.25 -8.37
N PHE A 24 -2.08 6.57 -7.73
CA PHE A 24 -3.48 6.56 -8.17
C PHE A 24 -4.06 7.96 -8.23
N PHE A 25 -3.91 8.76 -7.17
CA PHE A 25 -4.43 10.12 -7.15
C PHE A 25 -3.63 11.10 -8.02
N ARG A 26 -2.31 10.87 -8.17
CA ARG A 26 -1.46 11.68 -9.04
C ARG A 26 -1.90 11.64 -10.51
N ILE A 27 -2.51 10.54 -10.97
CA ILE A 27 -3.11 10.44 -12.31
C ILE A 27 -4.13 11.56 -12.55
N PHE A 28 -4.89 11.93 -11.52
CA PHE A 28 -5.95 12.94 -11.60
C PHE A 28 -5.46 14.35 -11.23
N ASN A 29 -4.41 14.45 -10.41
CA ASN A 29 -3.84 15.73 -10.00
C ASN A 29 -2.32 15.63 -9.84
N ASN A 30 -1.60 16.20 -10.81
CA ASN A 30 -0.14 16.21 -10.84
C ASN A 30 0.53 17.05 -9.75
N ASN A 31 -0.22 17.93 -9.05
CA ASN A 31 0.33 18.76 -7.98
C ASN A 31 0.39 18.04 -6.63
N LEU A 32 -0.19 16.84 -6.52
CA LEU A 32 -0.16 16.05 -5.30
C LEU A 32 1.26 15.54 -5.02
N LYS A 33 1.68 15.65 -3.76
CA LYS A 33 2.96 15.13 -3.29
C LYS A 33 2.75 13.85 -2.48
N ARG A 34 3.79 13.02 -2.37
CA ARG A 34 3.70 11.75 -1.64
C ARG A 34 3.45 11.99 -0.16
N GLU A 35 3.98 13.08 0.36
CA GLU A 35 3.82 13.53 1.75
C GLU A 35 2.36 13.87 2.08
N ASP A 36 1.52 14.15 1.09
CA ASP A 36 0.09 14.40 1.28
C ASP A 36 -0.68 13.15 1.70
N PHE A 37 -0.09 11.97 1.50
CA PHE A 37 -0.65 10.69 1.88
C PHE A 37 0.10 10.02 3.04
N ALA A 38 1.17 10.65 3.54
CA ALA A 38 2.00 10.10 4.59
C ALA A 38 1.21 9.97 5.91
N SER A 39 1.49 8.88 6.63
CA SER A 39 0.79 8.51 7.87
C SER A 39 1.04 9.48 9.02
N ASP A 40 2.08 10.32 8.92
CA ASP A 40 2.56 11.21 9.98
C ASP A 40 1.76 12.52 10.05
N LYS A 41 0.84 12.75 9.11
CA LYS A 41 -0.14 13.84 9.17
C LYS A 41 -1.29 13.40 10.07
N GLU A 42 -1.27 13.84 11.32
CA GLU A 42 -2.43 13.76 12.22
C GLU A 42 -3.60 14.53 11.61
N GLU A 43 -4.70 13.84 11.30
CA GLU A 43 -6.00 14.50 11.17
C GLU A 43 -6.98 13.92 12.19
N ILE A 44 -7.43 14.87 13.00
CA ILE A 44 -8.44 14.82 14.03
C ILE A 44 -9.80 14.55 13.33
N HIS A 45 -10.51 13.51 13.76
CA HIS A 45 -11.80 13.01 13.21
C HIS A 45 -11.75 12.11 11.95
N GLY A 46 -11.27 10.87 12.12
CA GLY A 46 -11.44 9.79 11.14
C GLY A 46 -10.42 8.68 11.33
N PHE A 47 -10.59 7.53 10.67
CA PHE A 47 -9.51 6.55 10.53
C PHE A 47 -8.29 7.28 9.92
N GLY A 48 -7.14 7.27 10.60
CA GLY A 48 -5.96 8.04 10.17
C GLY A 48 -5.39 7.61 8.82
N GLN A 49 -4.56 8.46 8.20
CA GLN A 49 -3.89 8.16 6.92
C GLN A 49 -3.15 6.82 6.93
N GLY A 50 -2.55 6.46 8.07
CA GLY A 50 -1.91 5.15 8.28
C GLY A 50 -2.87 3.98 8.08
N PHE A 51 -4.10 4.07 8.57
CA PHE A 51 -5.10 3.00 8.39
C PHE A 51 -5.48 2.84 6.92
N TYR A 52 -5.75 3.95 6.21
CA TYR A 52 -6.04 3.91 4.77
C TYR A 52 -4.88 3.34 3.97
N ASN A 53 -3.64 3.72 4.33
CA ASN A 53 -2.44 3.15 3.72
C ASN A 53 -2.36 1.64 3.98
N SER A 54 -2.53 1.17 5.22
CA SER A 54 -2.53 -0.26 5.52
C SER A 54 -3.62 -1.03 4.76
N PHE A 55 -4.83 -0.48 4.69
CA PHE A 55 -5.96 -1.10 4.01
C PHE A 55 -5.73 -1.27 2.50
N ILE A 56 -5.34 -0.18 1.81
CA ILE A 56 -5.00 -0.24 0.39
C ILE A 56 -3.78 -1.13 0.16
N GLY A 57 -2.77 -1.03 1.03
CA GLY A 57 -1.57 -1.85 0.96
C GLY A 57 -1.87 -3.34 1.02
N LEU A 58 -2.80 -3.75 1.89
CA LEU A 58 -3.20 -5.15 2.03
C LEU A 58 -3.92 -5.66 0.77
N ILE A 59 -4.82 -4.85 0.20
CA ILE A 59 -5.51 -5.19 -1.05
C ILE A 59 -4.48 -5.40 -2.17
N ILE A 60 -3.55 -4.48 -2.34
CA ILE A 60 -2.51 -4.57 -3.37
C ILE A 60 -1.59 -5.77 -3.11
N PHE A 61 -1.23 -6.04 -1.87
CA PHE A 61 -0.43 -7.20 -1.50
C PHE A 61 -1.13 -8.51 -1.92
N CYS A 62 -2.41 -8.66 -1.63
CA CYS A 62 -3.19 -9.82 -2.06
C CYS A 62 -3.28 -9.93 -3.59
N LEU A 63 -3.51 -8.82 -4.30
CA LEU A 63 -3.56 -8.81 -5.77
C LEU A 63 -2.22 -9.20 -6.40
N LEU A 64 -1.11 -8.70 -5.87
CA LEU A 64 0.23 -9.07 -6.30
C LEU A 64 0.49 -10.56 -6.07
N PHE A 65 0.11 -11.08 -4.90
CA PHE A 65 0.28 -12.49 -4.59
C PHE A 65 -0.54 -13.39 -5.53
N LEU A 66 -1.82 -13.07 -5.73
CA LEU A 66 -2.68 -13.79 -6.69
C LEU A 66 -2.13 -13.73 -8.11
N GLY A 67 -1.64 -12.57 -8.54
CA GLY A 67 -1.01 -12.39 -9.85
C GLY A 67 0.24 -13.25 -10.02
N LEU A 68 1.13 -13.25 -9.03
CA LEU A 68 2.34 -14.08 -9.03
C LEU A 68 2.00 -15.57 -9.04
N THR A 69 1.03 -16.02 -8.23
CA THR A 69 0.56 -17.41 -8.22
C THR A 69 0.00 -17.81 -9.58
N TYR A 70 -0.82 -16.96 -10.19
CA TYR A 70 -1.37 -17.23 -11.52
C TYR A 70 -0.28 -17.33 -12.61
N ILE A 71 0.72 -16.45 -12.57
CA ILE A 71 1.86 -16.50 -13.49
C ILE A 71 2.67 -17.78 -13.27
N ALA A 72 2.97 -18.13 -12.02
CA ALA A 72 3.71 -19.36 -11.69
C ALA A 72 2.98 -20.61 -12.21
N TYR A 73 1.66 -20.67 -12.00
CA TYR A 73 0.81 -21.73 -12.55
C TYR A 73 0.89 -21.78 -14.08
N LYS A 74 0.78 -20.63 -14.76
CA LYS A 74 0.89 -20.56 -16.24
C LYS A 74 2.24 -20.98 -16.77
N LEU A 75 3.30 -20.81 -15.99
CA LEU A 75 4.67 -21.21 -16.34
C LEU A 75 5.02 -22.65 -15.91
N ASN A 76 4.07 -23.40 -15.33
CA ASN A 76 4.29 -24.72 -14.73
C ASN A 76 5.42 -24.71 -13.68
N LEU A 77 5.57 -23.61 -12.95
CA LEU A 77 6.50 -23.48 -11.82
C LEU A 77 5.83 -23.84 -10.49
N LEU A 78 4.50 -23.98 -10.48
CA LEU A 78 3.65 -24.39 -9.38
C LEU A 78 2.50 -25.26 -9.92
#